data_AF-A0A822DEE9-F1
#
_entry.id   AF-A0A822DEE9-F1
#
_cell.length_a   1.000
_cell.length_b   1.000
_cell.length_c   1.000
_cell.angle_alpha   90.00
_cell.angle_beta   90.00
_cell.angle_gamma   90.00
#
_symmetry.space_group_name_H-M   'P 1'
#
loop_
_entity.id
_entity.type
_entity.pdbx_description
1 polymer ?
#
loop_
_entity_poly.entity_id
_entity_poly.type
_entity_poly.pdbx_seq_one_letter_code
_entity_poly.pdbx_strand_id
1 'polypeptide(L)' 'MKLPRWLYADHLAKDFSGREAFLRNEDLKPVECERRLWGPWNYVAFWLADSININTWMIISSMVVGGLAWWEAWICVWI' A
#
# COMPACT_ATOMS: atom_id res chain seq x y z
N MET A 1 -7.85 -8.90 26.72
CA MET A 1 -6.50 -8.74 26.14
C MET A 1 -6.16 -7.26 26.13
N LYS A 2 -5.20 -6.80 26.94
CA LYS A 2 -4.84 -5.36 27.04
C LYS A 2 -3.71 -5.08 26.05
N LEU A 3 -3.95 -4.23 25.06
CA LEU A 3 -2.93 -3.82 24.08
C LEU A 3 -1.84 -2.97 24.77
N PRO A 4 -0.59 -3.00 24.27
CA PRO A 4 0.52 -2.29 24.89
C PRO A 4 0.38 -0.77 24.77
N ARG A 5 0.91 -0.04 25.76
CA ARG A 5 0.62 1.40 26.00
C ARG A 5 1.06 2.32 24.84
N TRP A 6 2.10 1.96 24.10
CA TRP A 6 2.62 2.74 22.96
C TRP A 6 1.71 2.74 21.72
N LEU A 7 0.69 1.88 21.68
CA LEU A 7 -0.32 1.87 20.62
C LEU A 7 -1.41 2.94 20.83
N TYR A 8 -1.50 3.50 22.03
CA TYR A 8 -2.43 4.57 22.37
C TYR A 8 -1.67 5.89 22.30
N ALA A 9 -2.06 6.79 21.40
CA ALA A 9 -1.66 8.19 21.52
C ALA A 9 -2.23 8.70 22.85
N ASP A 10 -1.35 8.87 23.84
CA ASP A 10 -1.67 9.06 25.27
C ASP A 10 -2.65 10.24 25.55
N HIS A 11 -2.80 11.15 24.58
CA HIS A 11 -3.70 12.31 24.61
C HIS A 11 -5.12 12.05 24.09
N LEU A 12 -5.36 11.02 23.27
CA LEU A 12 -6.69 10.70 22.72
C LEU A 12 -7.36 9.51 23.41
N ALA A 13 -6.59 8.65 24.06
CA ALA A 13 -7.09 7.45 24.72
C ALA A 13 -7.79 7.70 26.07
N LYS A 14 -7.76 8.92 26.59
CA LYS A 14 -8.43 9.28 27.86
C LYS A 14 -9.96 9.31 27.75
N ASP A 15 -10.50 9.53 26.56
CA ASP A 15 -11.93 9.79 26.36
C ASP A 15 -12.69 8.62 25.70
N PHE A 16 -12.00 7.55 25.27
CA PHE A 16 -12.56 6.51 24.40
C PHE A 16 -12.22 5.09 24.88
N SER A 17 -13.19 4.17 24.76
CA SER A 17 -13.00 2.75 25.04
C SER A 17 -11.92 2.18 24.11
N GLY A 18 -11.10 1.22 24.56
CA GLY A 18 -9.86 0.81 23.86
C GLY A 18 -9.98 0.51 22.35
N ARG A 19 -11.17 0.11 21.87
CA ARG A 19 -11.46 -0.10 20.43
C ARG A 19 -11.67 1.22 19.67
N GLU A 20 -12.32 2.20 20.28
CA GLU A 20 -12.52 3.55 19.75
C GLU A 20 -11.21 4.36 19.79
N ALA A 21 -10.41 4.18 20.85
CA ALA A 21 -9.08 4.77 20.95
C ALA A 21 -8.13 4.23 19.86
N PHE A 22 -8.21 2.94 19.54
CA PHE A 22 -7.44 2.33 18.44
C PHE A 22 -7.80 2.92 17.06
N LEU A 23 -9.08 3.20 16.82
CA LEU A 23 -9.55 3.81 15.57
C LEU A 23 -9.22 5.31 15.46
N ARG A 24 -8.74 5.93 16.55
CA ARG A 24 -8.35 7.35 16.62
C ARG A 24 -6.84 7.51 16.82
N ASN A 25 -6.04 6.76 16.04
CA ASN A 25 -4.59 6.94 16.00
C ASN A 25 -4.19 8.12 15.09
N GLU A 26 -3.03 8.74 15.33
CA GLU A 26 -2.49 9.81 14.50
C GLU A 26 -2.15 9.35 13.08
N ASP A 27 -1.73 8.09 12.93
CA ASP A 27 -1.45 7.49 11.62
C ASP A 27 -2.70 7.32 10.74
N LEU A 28 -3.89 7.23 11.37
CA LEU A 28 -5.17 7.09 10.69
C LEU A 28 -5.78 8.45 10.31
N LYS A 29 -5.23 9.56 10.81
CA LYS A 29 -5.72 10.90 10.45
C LYS A 29 -5.35 11.20 8.99
N PRO A 30 -6.23 11.91 8.24
CA PRO A 30 -5.87 12.39 6.91
C PRO A 30 -4.57 13.21 6.95
N VAL A 31 -3.72 13.02 5.94
CA VAL A 31 -2.43 13.73 5.85
C VAL A 31 -2.67 15.24 5.69
N GLU A 32 -2.07 16.02 6.58
CA GLU A 32 -2.12 17.48 6.59
C GLU A 32 -1.52 18.09 5.31
N CYS A 33 -1.98 19.27 4.90
CA CYS A 33 -1.50 19.96 3.70
C CYS A 33 0.03 20.09 3.67
N GLU A 34 0.64 20.47 4.80
CA GLU A 34 2.07 20.71 4.93
C GLU A 34 2.91 19.43 4.78
N ARG A 35 2.32 18.25 5.03
CA ARG A 35 2.98 16.94 4.93
C ARG A 35 2.77 16.27 3.57
N ARG A 36 2.00 16.87 2.67
CA ARG A 36 1.77 16.36 1.30
C ARG A 36 2.94 16.72 0.39
N LEU A 37 4.05 16.00 0.56
CA LEU A 37 5.26 16.15 -0.25
C LEU A 37 5.18 15.45 -1.62
N TRP A 38 4.12 14.66 -1.86
CA TRP A 38 3.99 13.86 -3.07
C TRP A 38 3.37 14.65 -4.22
N GLY A 39 4.18 14.92 -5.24
CA GLY A 39 3.70 15.43 -6.53
C GLY A 39 3.21 14.30 -7.45
N PRO A 40 2.61 14.64 -8.62
CA PRO A 40 2.07 13.67 -9.57
C PRO A 40 3.06 12.58 -9.99
N TRP A 41 4.34 12.94 -10.18
CA TRP A 41 5.40 12.01 -10.56
C TRP A 41 5.73 10.98 -9.48
N ASN A 42 5.59 11.33 -8.20
CA ASN A 42 5.82 10.38 -7.11
C ASN A 42 4.78 9.27 -7.14
N TYR A 43 3.52 9.60 -7.50
CA TYR A 43 2.47 8.60 -7.69
C TYR A 43 2.74 7.71 -8.91
N VAL A 44 3.17 8.28 -10.04
CA VAL A 44 3.53 7.49 -11.24
C VAL A 44 4.69 6.52 -10.92
N ALA A 45 5.74 7.01 -10.26
CA ALA A 45 6.87 6.19 -9.87
C ALA A 45 6.49 5.09 -8.87
N PHE A 46 5.60 5.39 -7.92
CA PHE A 46 5.07 4.42 -6.98
C PHE A 46 4.31 3.28 -7.68
N TRP A 47 3.42 3.62 -8.62
CA TRP A 47 2.67 2.60 -9.37
C TRP A 47 3.56 1.75 -10.27
N LEU A 48 4.58 2.34 -10.89
CA LEU A 48 5.56 1.59 -11.67
C LEU A 48 6.37 0.63 -10.80
N ALA A 49 6.81 1.07 -9.62
CA ALA A 49 7.53 0.22 -8.68
C ALA A 49 6.67 -0.94 -8.17
N ASP A 50 5.39 -0.69 -7.86
CA ASP A 50 4.45 -1.72 -7.39
C ASP A 50 4.11 -2.77 -8.48
N SER A 51 4.05 -2.33 -9.74
CA SER A 51 3.79 -3.21 -10.89
C SER A 51 4.91 -4.22 -11.13
N ILE A 52 6.15 -3.90 -10.72
CA ILE A 52 7.32 -4.79 -10.83
C ILE A 52 7.45 -5.60 -9.54
N ASN A 53 6.57 -6.58 -9.38
CA ASN A 53 6.60 -7.52 -8.26
C ASN A 53 6.74 -8.97 -8.76
N ILE A 54 7.12 -9.89 -7.86
CA ILE A 54 7.36 -11.29 -8.21
C ILE A 54 6.13 -12.02 -8.77
N ASN A 55 4.92 -11.64 -8.34
CA ASN A 55 3.69 -12.24 -8.83
C ASN A 55 3.49 -11.91 -10.32
N THR A 56 3.79 -10.68 -10.74
CA THR A 56 3.76 -10.27 -12.15
C THR A 56 4.69 -11.13 -13.01
N TRP A 57 5.91 -11.38 -12.53
CA TRP A 57 6.88 -12.24 -13.22
C TRP A 57 6.38 -13.69 -13.35
N MET A 58 5.72 -14.23 -12.32
CA MET A 58 5.15 -15.58 -12.38
C MET A 58 4.02 -15.70 -13.41
N ILE A 59 3.15 -14.69 -13.53
CA ILE A 59 2.07 -14.66 -14.51
C ILE A 59 2.64 -14.61 -15.93
N ILE A 60 3.62 -13.74 -16.17
CA ILE A 60 4.28 -13.65 -17.48
C ILE A 60 4.98 -14.97 -17.81
N SER A 61 5.66 -15.58 -16.83
CA SER A 61 6.33 -16.87 -17.02
C SER A 61 5.35 -17.99 -17.39
N SER A 62 4.16 -18.04 -16.79
CA SER A 62 3.17 -19.08 -17.10
C SER A 62 2.59 -18.89 -18.51
N MET A 63 2.41 -17.65 -18.96
CA MET A 63 1.99 -17.32 -20.33
C MET A 63 3.04 -17.73 -21.38
N VAL A 64 4.33 -17.50 -21.09
CA VAL A 64 5.43 -17.93 -21.98
C VAL A 64 5.51 -19.45 -22.06
N VAL A 65 5.38 -20.16 -20.93
CA VAL A 65 5.30 -21.63 -20.92
C VAL A 65 4.06 -22.12 -21.69
N GLY A 66 2.97 -21.36 -21.64
CA GLY A 66 1.74 -21.61 -22.40
C GLY A 66 1.85 -21.38 -23.91
N GLY A 67 3.01 -20.92 -24.41
CA GLY A 67 3.31 -20.79 -25.84
C GLY A 67 3.27 -19.37 -26.41
N LEU A 68 3.01 -18.35 -25.58
CA LEU A 68 3.10 -16.95 -26.01
C LEU A 68 4.56 -16.50 -26.15
N ALA A 69 4.85 -15.64 -27.12
CA ALA A 69 6.14 -14.96 -27.13
C ALA A 69 6.27 -14.07 -25.88
N TRP A 70 7.49 -13.92 -25.36
CA TRP A 70 7.73 -13.15 -24.14
C TRP A 70 7.15 -11.73 -24.21
N TRP A 71 7.22 -11.08 -25.37
CA TRP A 71 6.68 -9.74 -25.57
C TRP A 71 5.14 -9.70 -25.61
N GLU A 72 4.49 -10.74 -26.15
CA GLU A 72 3.02 -10.86 -26.14
C GLU A 72 2.50 -11.04 -24.72
N ALA A 73 3.20 -11.86 -23.92
CA ALA A 73 2.88 -12.05 -22.51
C ALA A 73 2.99 -10.73 -21.70
N TRP A 74 3.99 -9.89 -21.98
CA TRP A 74 4.08 -8.56 -21.36
C TRP A 74 2.93 -7.64 -21.75
N ILE A 75 2.55 -7.62 -23.04
CA ILE A 75 1.42 -6.81 -23.52
C ILE A 75 0.12 -7.27 -22.84
N CYS A 76 -0.15 -8.57 -22.78
CA CYS A 76 -1.35 -9.12 -22.14
C CYS A 76 -1.46 -8.83 -20.64
N VAL A 77 -0.34 -8.58 -19.95
CA VAL A 77 -0.32 -8.29 -18.52
C VAL A 77 -0.46 -6.79 -18.23
N TRP A 78 -0.04 -5.93 -19.18
CA TRP A 78 -0.07 -4.48 -19.00
C TRP A 78 -1.28 -3.79 -19.65
N ILE A 79 -1.98 -4.46 -20.58
CA ILE A 79 -3.14 -3.96 -21.33
C ILE A 79 -4.32 -4.90 -21.11
#